data_AF-A0A955JSD7-F1
#
_entry.id   AF-A0A955JSD7-F1
#
_cell.length_a   1.000
_cell.length_b   1.000
_cell.length_c   1.000
_cell.angle_alpha   90.00
_cell.angle_beta   90.00
_cell.angle_gamma   90.00
#
_symmetry.space_group_name_H-M   'P 1'
#
loop_
_entity.id
_entity.type
_entity.pdbx_description
1 polymer ?
#
loop_
_entity_poly.entity_id
_entity_poly.type
_entity_poly.pdbx_seq_one_letter_code
_entity_poly.pdbx_strand_id
1 'polypeptide(L)' 'MITVIIAGGSGTRLWPLSTSNNPKQLLSLTNEKSMVQNTYERAKLLGNEVYVVPDISHADALK' A
#
# COMPACT_ATOMS: atom_id res chain seq x y z
N MET A 1 -5.76 10.01 -17.35
CA MET A 1 -5.58 8.55 -17.22
C MET A 1 -5.81 8.19 -15.77
N ILE A 2 -6.64 7.19 -15.50
CA ILE A 2 -6.96 6.74 -14.15
C ILE A 2 -6.03 5.59 -13.79
N THR A 3 -5.32 5.71 -12.67
CA THR A 3 -4.48 4.63 -12.12
C THR A 3 -5.12 4.07 -10.85
N VAL A 4 -5.23 2.74 -10.78
CA VAL A 4 -5.81 2.06 -9.60
C VAL A 4 -4.74 1.16 -8.97
N ILE A 5 -4.46 1.38 -7.69
CA ILE A 5 -3.54 0.58 -6.87
C ILE A 5 -4.37 -0.35 -5.99
N ILE A 6 -4.26 -1.66 -6.20
CA ILE A 6 -4.92 -2.67 -5.36
C ILE A 6 -4.01 -2.99 -4.17
N ALA A 7 -4.41 -2.56 -2.97
CA ALA A 7 -3.63 -2.62 -1.74
C ALA A 7 -4.23 -3.61 -0.72
N GLY A 8 -4.59 -4.81 -1.19
CA GLY A 8 -5.15 -5.88 -0.37
C GLY A 8 -4.16 -7.01 -0.02
N GLY A 9 -4.63 -7.92 0.84
CA GLY A 9 -3.94 -9.16 1.22
C GLY A 9 -3.40 -9.16 2.64
N SER A 10 -3.42 -10.34 3.28
CA SER A 10 -3.09 -10.54 4.70
C SER A 10 -1.58 -10.53 5.01
N GLY A 11 -0.71 -10.55 4.00
CA GLY A 11 0.74 -10.39 4.17
C GLY A 11 1.47 -11.55 4.89
N THR A 12 0.89 -12.75 4.99
CA THR A 12 1.40 -13.86 5.82
C THR A 12 2.82 -14.34 5.50
N ARG A 13 3.33 -14.14 4.27
CA ARG A 13 4.68 -14.55 3.85
C ARG A 13 5.81 -13.68 4.41
N LEU A 14 5.49 -12.46 4.87
CA LEU A 14 6.47 -11.54 5.45
C LEU A 14 6.40 -11.53 6.99
N TRP A 15 5.76 -12.52 7.60
CA TRP A 15 5.85 -12.70 9.04
C TRP A 15 7.33 -12.88 9.45
N PRO A 16 7.80 -12.27 10.57
CA PRO A 16 7.03 -11.55 11.60
C PRO A 16 6.78 -10.06 11.30
N LEU A 17 7.32 -9.52 10.21
CA LEU A 17 7.22 -8.09 9.88
C LEU A 17 5.78 -7.70 9.51
N SER A 18 5.09 -8.55 8.74
CA SER A 18 3.68 -8.36 8.42
C SER A 18 2.79 -9.11 9.42
N THR A 19 1.76 -8.43 9.91
CA THR A 19 0.71 -9.01 10.77
C THR A 19 -0.67 -8.69 10.19
N SER A 20 -1.74 -9.24 10.80
CA SER A 20 -3.12 -8.90 10.42
C SER A 20 -3.41 -7.41 10.55
N ASN A 21 -2.81 -6.73 11.53
CA ASN A 21 -3.03 -5.31 11.81
C ASN A 21 -2.07 -4.41 11.04
N ASN A 22 -0.91 -4.95 10.62
CA ASN A 22 0.09 -4.23 9.84
C ASN A 22 0.47 -5.06 8.59
N PRO A 23 -0.37 -5.04 7.54
CA PRO A 23 -0.16 -5.84 6.34
C PRO A 23 1.01 -5.29 5.49
N LYS A 24 1.55 -6.13 4.61
CA LYS A 24 2.76 -5.85 3.83
C LYS A 24 2.81 -4.47 3.16
N GLN A 25 1.68 -3.97 2.65
CA GLN A 25 1.62 -2.73 1.90
C GLN A 25 1.97 -1.50 2.75
N LEU A 26 1.80 -1.60 4.07
CA LEU A 26 2.14 -0.55 5.03
C LEU A 26 3.61 -0.63 5.48
N LEU A 27 4.34 -1.69 5.13
CA LEU A 27 5.72 -1.88 5.57
C LEU A 27 6.70 -1.01 4.76
N SER A 28 7.66 -0.44 5.47
CA SER A 28 8.83 0.28 4.94
C SER A 28 10.01 -0.70 4.78
N LEU A 29 10.05 -1.44 3.65
CA LEU A 29 11.03 -2.52 3.44
C LEU A 29 12.35 -2.06 2.77
N THR A 30 12.27 -1.04 1.92
CA THR A 30 13.40 -0.63 1.06
C THR A 30 13.89 0.79 1.36
N ASN A 31 13.06 1.59 2.00
CA ASN A 31 13.34 2.98 2.38
C ASN A 31 12.36 3.39 3.49
N GLU A 32 12.36 4.66 3.89
CA GLU A 32 11.48 5.17 4.95
C GLU A 32 9.98 5.18 4.57
N LYS A 33 9.65 5.09 3.28
CA LYS A 33 8.27 5.05 2.79
C LYS A 33 7.74 3.62 2.77
N SER A 34 6.45 3.47 3.08
CA SER A 34 5.74 2.21 2.92
C SER A 34 5.69 1.76 1.46
N MET A 35 5.47 0.47 1.22
CA MET A 35 5.34 -0.08 -0.14
C MET A 35 4.23 0.63 -0.95
N VAL A 36 3.10 0.96 -0.30
CA VAL A 36 1.99 1.67 -0.94
C VAL A 36 2.34 3.12 -1.26
N GLN A 37 3.04 3.84 -0.37
CA GLN A 37 3.53 5.20 -0.64
C GLN A 37 4.52 5.21 -1.81
N ASN A 38 5.48 4.27 -1.83
CA ASN A 38 6.40 4.12 -2.96
C ASN A 38 5.67 3.83 -4.28
N THR A 39 4.58 3.06 -4.24
CA THR A 39 3.77 2.75 -5.43
C THR A 39 2.95 3.96 -5.88
N TYR A 40 2.40 4.73 -4.95
CA TYR A 40 1.68 5.97 -5.23
C TYR A 40 2.57 7.01 -5.91
N GLU A 41 3.81 7.22 -5.44
CA GLU A 41 4.76 8.15 -6.07
C GLU A 41 5.08 7.75 -7.52
N ARG A 42 5.25 6.45 -7.79
CA ARG A 42 5.42 5.95 -9.15
C ARG A 42 4.16 6.15 -10.00
N ALA A 43 2.97 5.94 -9.43
CA ALA A 43 1.70 6.12 -10.13
C ALA A 43 1.45 7.58 -10.52
N LYS A 44 1.88 8.55 -9.70
CA LYS A 44 1.77 9.99 -10.01
C LYS A 44 2.52 10.41 -11.27
N LEU A 45 3.56 9.66 -11.68
CA LEU A 45 4.27 9.90 -12.94
C LEU A 45 3.42 9.57 -14.17
N LEU A 46 2.36 8.78 -14.00
CA LEU A 46 1.44 8.37 -15.06
C LEU A 46 0.24 9.33 -15.18
N GLY A 47 -0.12 10.03 -14.10
CA GLY A 47 -1.20 11.02 -14.09
C GLY A 47 -1.63 11.40 -12.68
N ASN A 48 -2.51 12.40 -12.59
CA ASN A 48 -2.95 12.96 -11.30
C ASN A 48 -4.11 12.20 -10.66
N GLU A 49 -4.81 11.34 -11.40
CA GLU A 49 -5.94 10.57 -10.89
C GLU A 49 -5.47 9.17 -10.45
N VAL A 50 -5.18 9.04 -9.15
CA VAL A 50 -4.71 7.78 -8.54
C VAL A 50 -5.64 7.39 -7.40
N TYR A 51 -6.19 6.17 -7.48
CA TYR A 51 -7.03 5.58 -6.45
C TYR A 51 -6.30 4.40 -5.79
N VAL A 52 -6.36 4.32 -4.47
CA VAL A 52 -5.86 3.15 -3.71
C VAL A 52 -7.07 2.40 -3.16
N VAL A 53 -7.15 1.10 -3.45
CA VAL A 53 -8.25 0.22 -3.03
C VAL A 53 -7.70 -0.81 -2.04
N PRO A 54 -7.80 -0.56 -0.72
CA PRO A 54 -7.39 -1.52 0.30
C PRO A 54 -8.54 -2.40 0.78
N ASP A 55 -8.22 -3.34 1.67
CA ASP A 55 -9.23 -3.92 2.55
C ASP A 55 -9.78 -2.86 3.53
N ILE A 56 -11.07 -2.95 3.86
CA ILE A 56 -11.74 -1.98 4.73
C ILE A 56 -11.08 -1.88 6.11
N SER A 57 -10.53 -2.98 6.64
CA SER A 57 -9.87 -3.01 7.94
C SER A 57 -8.58 -2.19 8.00
N HIS A 58 -8.00 -1.83 6.84
CA HIS A 58 -6.77 -1.05 6.74
C HIS A 58 -6.96 0.31 6.06
N ALA A 59 -8.20 0.68 5.72
CA ALA A 59 -8.48 1.92 5.02
C ALA A 59 -8.02 3.18 5.79
N ASP A 60 -8.16 3.15 7.12
CA ASP A 60 -7.75 4.28 7.97
C ASP A 60 -6.24 4.50 8.00
N ALA A 61 -5.44 3.45 7.76
CA ALA A 61 -3.98 3.56 7.72
C ALA A 61 -3.46 4.20 6.41
N LEU A 62 -4.35 4.46 5.44
CA LEU A 62 -4.02 5.02 4.13
C LEU A 62 -4.61 6.43 3.90
N LYS A 63 -5.16 7.04 4.96
CA LYS A 63 -5.69 8.41 4.92
C LYS A 63 -4.58 9.45 4.89
#